data_AF-A0A1V5XL41-F1
#
_entry.id   AF-A0A1V5XL41-F1
#
_cell.length_a   1.000
_cell.length_b   1.000
_cell.length_c   1.000
_cell.angle_alpha   90.00
_cell.angle_beta   90.00
_cell.angle_gamma   90.00
#
_symmetry.space_group_name_H-M   'P 1'
#
loop_
_entity.id
_entity.type
_entity.pdbx_description
1 polymer ?
#
loop_
_entity_poly.entity_id
_entity_poly.type
_entity_poly.pdbx_seq_one_letter_code
_entity_poly.pdbx_strand_id
1 'polypeptide(L)'
;MKYVLSSIGVVLGTILLLLGLLFLVGFGGHFYRLVIAALGITLGSISIGAGIWGWKRAQAHSPAQVRKDLLALAGRKSGRLTEADVVAAMPDRAQAAVDALHALVRAGHAVHAPTQGVMYFEFPDLRPTISIRRCSHCGWESPLSSQATVCAQCGGPLTLGQTTDDDAIGLDM
;
A
#
# COMPACT_ATOMS: atom_id res chain seq x y z
N MET A 1 -24.33 10.07 1.89
CA MET A 1 -24.65 11.02 3.00
C MET A 1 -23.50 11.27 3.98
N LYS A 2 -22.69 10.26 4.38
CA LYS A 2 -21.58 10.46 5.35
C LYS A 2 -20.55 11.53 4.95
N TYR A 3 -20.25 11.67 3.65
CA TYR A 3 -19.33 12.71 3.13
C TYR A 3 -19.88 14.15 3.25
N VAL A 4 -21.21 14.31 3.18
CA VAL A 4 -21.85 15.63 3.30
C VAL A 4 -21.81 16.11 4.75
N LEU A 5 -22.04 15.22 5.72
CA LEU A 5 -21.93 15.57 7.14
C LEU A 5 -20.48 15.97 7.52
N SER A 6 -19.49 15.24 6.99
CA SER A 6 -18.08 15.52 7.27
C SER A 6 -17.63 16.85 6.66
N SER A 7 -18.06 17.18 5.44
CA SER A 7 -17.75 18.47 4.81
C SER A 7 -18.40 19.65 5.54
N ILE A 8 -19.66 19.52 5.97
CA ILE A 8 -20.33 20.55 6.77
C ILE A 8 -19.58 20.79 8.09
N GLY A 9 -19.16 19.73 8.78
CA GLY A 9 -18.42 19.85 10.03
C GLY A 9 -17.08 20.58 9.87
N VAL A 10 -16.35 20.32 8.78
CA VAL A 10 -15.08 21.02 8.50
C VAL A 10 -15.34 22.50 8.22
N VAL A 11 -16.30 22.83 7.35
CA VAL A 11 -16.62 24.23 7.02
C VAL A 11 -17.08 25.00 8.26
N LEU A 12 -17.98 24.42 9.05
CA LEU A 12 -18.46 25.03 10.29
C LEU A 12 -17.31 25.19 11.30
N GLY A 13 -16.48 24.17 11.46
CA GLY A 13 -15.29 24.22 12.32
C GLY A 13 -14.30 25.31 11.92
N THR A 14 -14.04 25.48 10.62
CA THR A 14 -13.19 26.56 10.10
C THR A 14 -13.76 27.94 10.40
N ILE A 15 -15.07 28.13 10.22
CA ILE A 15 -15.75 29.40 10.55
C ILE A 15 -15.63 29.71 12.05
N LEU A 16 -15.92 28.74 12.93
CA LEU A 16 -15.79 28.92 14.38
C LEU A 16 -14.35 29.23 14.80
N LEU A 17 -13.36 28.58 14.18
CA LEU A 17 -11.95 28.81 14.47
C LEU A 17 -11.52 30.22 14.06
N LEU A 18 -11.89 30.66 12.85
CA LEU A 18 -11.62 32.03 12.40
C LEU A 18 -12.30 33.08 13.27
N LEU A 19 -13.55 32.84 13.69
CA LEU A 19 -14.27 33.72 14.58
C LEU A 19 -13.58 33.78 15.97
N GLY A 20 -13.17 32.63 16.51
CA GLY A 20 -12.40 32.57 17.76
C GLY A 20 -11.07 33.34 17.65
N LEU A 21 -10.37 33.20 16.53
CA LEU A 21 -9.12 33.93 16.28
C LEU A 21 -9.36 35.45 16.18
N LEU A 22 -10.42 35.87 15.50
CA LEU A 22 -10.81 37.27 15.37
C LEU A 22 -11.06 37.90 16.76
N PHE A 23 -11.79 37.20 17.63
CA PHE A 23 -12.03 37.63 19.00
C PHE A 23 -10.75 37.67 19.85
N LEU A 24 -9.82 36.77 19.60
CA LEU A 24 -8.52 36.73 20.27
C LEU A 24 -7.64 37.93 19.89
N VAL A 25 -7.60 38.31 18.61
CA VAL A 25 -6.87 39.51 18.14
C VAL A 25 -7.50 40.79 18.67
N GLY A 26 -8.82 40.83 18.83
CA GLY A 26 -9.57 41.95 19.41
C GLY A 26 -9.54 42.04 20.95
N PHE A 27 -8.57 41.39 21.61
CA PHE A 27 -8.45 41.35 23.07
C PHE A 27 -7.98 42.70 23.65
N GLY A 28 -8.91 43.64 23.78
CA GLY A 28 -8.69 44.92 24.46
C GLY A 28 -8.82 44.86 25.98
N GLY A 29 -8.33 43.78 26.63
CA GLY A 29 -8.40 43.62 28.10
C GLY A 29 -9.75 43.18 28.66
N HIS A 30 -10.76 42.95 27.81
CA HIS A 30 -12.06 42.45 28.24
C HIS A 30 -12.06 40.92 28.36
N PHE A 31 -12.13 40.41 29.60
CA PHE A 31 -12.10 38.97 29.91
C PHE A 31 -13.17 38.15 29.16
N TYR A 32 -14.37 38.72 28.94
CA TYR A 32 -15.45 38.03 28.21
C TYR A 32 -15.05 37.64 26.78
N ARG A 33 -14.24 38.45 26.08
CA ARG A 33 -13.78 38.15 24.71
C ARG A 33 -12.80 36.97 24.70
N LEU A 34 -11.97 36.86 25.73
CA LEU A 34 -11.03 35.76 25.90
C LEU A 34 -11.77 34.42 26.05
N VAL A 35 -12.83 34.38 26.85
CA VAL A 35 -13.64 33.17 27.04
C VAL A 35 -14.30 32.74 25.73
N ILE A 36 -14.89 33.67 24.98
CA ILE A 36 -15.52 33.38 23.67
C ILE A 36 -14.48 32.90 22.66
N ALA A 37 -13.31 33.54 22.60
CA ALA A 37 -12.21 33.12 21.74
C ALA A 37 -11.74 31.70 22.07
N ALA A 38 -11.54 31.40 23.35
CA ALA A 38 -11.13 30.07 23.80
C ALA A 38 -12.17 29.00 23.43
N LEU A 39 -13.46 29.26 23.64
CA LEU A 39 -14.54 28.36 23.25
C LEU A 39 -14.60 28.14 21.73
N GLY A 40 -14.49 29.21 20.94
CA GLY A 40 -14.48 29.13 19.48
C GLY A 40 -13.32 28.30 18.94
N ILE A 41 -12.11 28.53 19.47
CA ILE A 41 -10.90 27.80 19.05
C ILE A 41 -10.98 26.32 19.44
N THR A 42 -11.39 26.03 20.68
CA THR A 42 -11.50 24.65 21.17
C THR A 42 -12.54 23.85 20.40
N LEU A 43 -13.76 24.38 20.25
CA LEU A 43 -14.83 23.74 19.48
C LEU A 43 -14.46 23.62 18.00
N GLY A 44 -13.90 24.66 17.39
CA GLY A 44 -13.46 24.65 16.00
C GLY A 44 -12.39 23.59 15.75
N SER A 45 -11.38 23.51 16.61
CA SER A 45 -10.29 22.52 16.51
C SER A 45 -10.81 21.09 16.66
N ILE A 46 -11.71 20.84 17.61
CA ILE A 46 -12.34 19.51 17.80
C ILE A 46 -13.13 19.11 16.55
N SER A 47 -13.93 20.03 16.00
CA SER A 47 -14.76 19.75 14.83
C SER A 47 -13.92 19.42 13.58
N ILE A 48 -12.87 20.21 13.33
CA ILE A 48 -11.93 19.95 12.23
C ILE A 48 -11.21 18.61 12.43
N GLY A 49 -10.71 18.34 13.64
CA GLY A 49 -10.03 17.09 13.96
C GLY A 49 -10.92 15.86 13.74
N ALA A 50 -12.16 15.91 14.22
CA ALA A 50 -13.14 14.84 14.01
C ALA A 50 -13.49 14.66 12.53
N GLY A 51 -13.63 15.75 11.77
CA GLY A 51 -13.86 15.72 10.33
C GLY A 51 -12.73 15.04 9.56
N ILE A 52 -11.48 15.43 9.82
CA ILE A 52 -10.30 14.82 9.18
C ILE A 52 -10.17 13.35 9.56
N TRP A 53 -10.37 13.00 10.83
CA TRP A 53 -10.31 11.61 11.29
C TRP A 53 -11.37 10.74 10.63
N GLY A 54 -12.63 11.23 10.57
CA GLY A 54 -13.71 10.56 9.87
C GLY A 54 -13.44 10.39 8.38
N TRP A 55 -12.85 11.41 7.73
CA TRP A 55 -12.48 11.33 6.32
C TRP A 55 -11.36 10.32 6.06
N LYS A 56 -10.29 10.32 6.87
CA LYS A 56 -9.22 9.32 6.78
C LYS A 56 -9.77 7.91 6.96
N ARG A 57 -10.67 7.72 7.93
CA ARG A 57 -11.33 6.42 8.16
C ARG A 57 -12.21 6.03 6.97
N ALA A 58 -12.93 6.97 6.37
CA ALA A 58 -13.70 6.71 5.15
C ALA A 58 -12.81 6.37 3.94
N GLN A 59 -11.64 7.01 3.80
CA GLN A 59 -10.67 6.69 2.75
C GLN A 59 -10.00 5.32 2.95
N ALA A 60 -9.80 4.89 4.20
CA ALA A 60 -9.24 3.57 4.50
C ALA A 60 -10.11 2.41 3.96
N HIS A 61 -11.41 2.65 3.78
CA HIS A 61 -12.35 1.71 3.16
C HIS A 61 -12.55 1.94 1.65
N SER A 62 -11.81 2.86 1.03
CA SER A 62 -11.91 3.07 -0.41
C SER A 62 -11.31 1.88 -1.18
N PRO A 63 -11.91 1.46 -2.30
CA PRO A 63 -11.43 0.31 -3.07
C PRO A 63 -10.01 0.51 -3.60
N ALA A 64 -9.64 1.76 -3.91
CA ALA A 64 -8.29 2.12 -4.33
C ALA A 64 -7.27 1.89 -3.21
N GLN A 65 -7.60 2.21 -1.96
CA GLN A 65 -6.71 1.99 -0.82
C GLN A 65 -6.58 0.50 -0.51
N VAL A 66 -7.69 -0.25 -0.52
CA VAL A 66 -7.68 -1.71 -0.33
C VAL A 66 -6.76 -2.38 -1.36
N ARG A 67 -6.87 -2.00 -2.64
CA ARG A 67 -5.98 -2.50 -3.69
C ARG A 67 -4.51 -2.19 -3.42
N LYS A 68 -4.18 -0.95 -3.04
CA LYS A 68 -2.80 -0.56 -2.70
C LYS A 68 -2.24 -1.37 -1.53
N ASP A 69 -3.03 -1.52 -0.48
CA ASP A 69 -2.62 -2.26 0.72
C ASP A 69 -2.44 -3.75 0.41
N LEU A 70 -3.24 -4.30 -0.51
CA LEU A 70 -3.15 -5.69 -0.95
C LEU A 70 -1.90 -5.95 -1.80
N LEU A 71 -1.58 -5.05 -2.73
CA LEU A 71 -0.32 -5.12 -3.48
C LEU A 71 0.91 -4.96 -2.55
N ALA A 72 0.82 -4.08 -1.55
CA ALA A 72 1.87 -3.94 -0.55
C ALA A 72 2.02 -5.21 0.30
N LEU A 73 0.91 -5.89 0.64
CA LEU A 73 0.93 -7.17 1.33
C LEU A 73 1.56 -8.26 0.45
N ALA A 74 1.21 -8.32 -0.83
CA ALA A 74 1.79 -9.25 -1.79
C ALA A 74 3.30 -9.04 -1.92
N GLY A 75 3.76 -7.79 -2.04
CA GLY A 75 5.18 -7.46 -2.11
C GLY A 75 5.97 -7.91 -0.87
N ARG A 76 5.37 -7.84 0.33
CA ARG A 76 6.00 -8.35 1.56
C ARG A 76 6.06 -9.87 1.64
N LYS A 77 5.19 -10.58 0.92
CA LYS A 77 5.15 -12.05 0.85
C LYS A 77 5.71 -12.60 -0.47
N SER A 78 6.65 -11.89 -1.08
CA SER A 78 7.31 -12.30 -2.32
C SER A 78 6.35 -12.63 -3.48
N GLY A 79 5.21 -11.93 -3.54
CA GLY A 79 4.22 -12.08 -4.59
C GLY A 79 3.26 -13.27 -4.42
N ARG A 80 3.29 -14.02 -3.31
CA ARG A 80 2.34 -15.11 -3.03
C ARG A 80 1.41 -14.75 -1.86
N LEU A 81 0.11 -14.89 -2.05
CA LEU A 81 -0.91 -14.65 -1.02
C LEU A 81 -1.96 -15.75 -0.98
N THR A 82 -2.48 -16.04 0.21
CA THR A 82 -3.71 -16.82 0.37
C THR A 82 -4.87 -15.91 0.75
N GLU A 83 -6.12 -16.34 0.55
CA GLU A 83 -7.28 -15.61 1.08
C GLU A 83 -7.20 -15.44 2.59
N ALA A 84 -6.75 -16.48 3.31
CA ALA A 84 -6.55 -16.42 4.77
C ALA A 84 -5.57 -15.31 5.17
N ASP A 85 -4.49 -15.12 4.41
CA ASP A 85 -3.53 -14.04 4.66
C ASP A 85 -4.14 -12.65 4.45
N VAL A 86 -4.98 -12.49 3.43
CA VAL A 86 -5.67 -11.23 3.14
C VAL A 86 -6.65 -10.89 4.25
N VAL A 87 -7.43 -11.87 4.71
CA VAL A 87 -8.37 -11.72 5.82
C VAL A 87 -7.63 -11.41 7.12
N ALA A 88 -6.55 -12.13 7.43
CA ALA A 88 -5.74 -11.91 8.62
C ALA A 88 -5.08 -10.53 8.65
N ALA A 89 -4.62 -10.04 7.49
CA ALA A 89 -3.98 -8.73 7.38
C ALA A 89 -4.98 -7.56 7.45
N MET A 90 -6.25 -7.79 7.12
CA MET A 90 -7.27 -6.74 7.00
C MET A 90 -8.63 -7.16 7.57
N PRO A 91 -8.72 -7.52 8.86
CA PRO A 91 -9.94 -8.10 9.44
C PRO A 91 -11.17 -7.18 9.31
N ASP A 92 -11.00 -5.88 9.55
CA ASP A 92 -12.09 -4.88 9.49
C ASP A 92 -12.68 -4.68 8.08
N ARG A 93 -12.01 -5.19 7.05
CA ARG A 93 -12.39 -5.05 5.63
C ARG A 93 -12.15 -6.32 4.82
N ALA A 94 -12.23 -7.47 5.49
CA ALA A 94 -11.94 -8.78 4.94
C ALA A 94 -12.68 -9.04 3.62
N GLN A 95 -14.00 -8.84 3.60
CA GLN A 95 -14.82 -9.06 2.40
C GLN A 95 -14.38 -8.17 1.23
N ALA A 96 -14.23 -6.87 1.46
CA ALA A 96 -13.81 -5.93 0.42
C ALA A 96 -12.39 -6.23 -0.09
N ALA A 97 -11.51 -6.74 0.77
CA ALA A 97 -10.16 -7.14 0.40
C ALA A 97 -10.15 -8.42 -0.46
N VAL A 98 -10.97 -9.41 -0.11
CA VAL A 98 -11.15 -10.63 -0.91
C VAL A 98 -11.80 -10.30 -2.26
N ASP A 99 -12.83 -9.46 -2.30
CA ASP A 99 -13.46 -9.02 -3.55
C ASP A 99 -12.46 -8.29 -4.46
N ALA A 100 -11.60 -7.45 -3.87
CA ALA A 100 -10.53 -6.75 -4.58
C ALA A 100 -9.45 -7.72 -5.10
N LEU A 101 -9.11 -8.76 -4.33
CA LEU A 101 -8.20 -9.82 -4.76
C LEU A 101 -8.73 -10.52 -6.02
N HIS A 102 -9.99 -10.97 -5.99
CA HIS A 102 -10.60 -11.61 -7.16
C HIS A 102 -10.77 -10.64 -8.34
N ALA A 103 -10.98 -9.35 -8.09
CA ALA A 103 -10.97 -8.34 -9.15
C ALA A 103 -9.60 -8.21 -9.82
N LEU A 104 -8.50 -8.28 -9.05
CA LEU A 104 -7.15 -8.28 -9.59
C LEU A 104 -6.83 -9.53 -10.41
N VAL A 105 -7.30 -10.70 -9.98
CA VAL A 105 -7.21 -11.93 -10.77
C VAL A 105 -7.95 -11.79 -12.09
N ARG A 106 -9.20 -11.33 -12.07
CA ARG A 106 -9.99 -11.11 -13.30
C ARG A 106 -9.36 -10.09 -14.24
N ALA A 107 -8.63 -9.12 -13.70
CA ALA A 107 -7.87 -8.15 -14.48
C ALA A 107 -6.54 -8.69 -15.03
N GLY A 108 -6.14 -9.92 -14.66
CA GLY A 108 -4.89 -10.55 -15.11
C GLY A 108 -3.65 -10.12 -14.33
N HIS A 109 -3.79 -9.37 -13.24
CA HIS A 109 -2.67 -8.97 -12.38
C HIS A 109 -2.25 -10.05 -11.38
N ALA A 110 -3.08 -11.07 -11.21
CA ALA A 110 -2.80 -12.22 -10.34
C ALA A 110 -3.29 -13.50 -11.00
N VAL A 111 -2.62 -14.60 -10.71
CA VAL A 111 -2.92 -15.94 -11.23
C VAL A 111 -3.21 -16.88 -10.08
N HIS A 112 -4.19 -17.78 -10.27
CA HIS A 112 -4.44 -18.86 -9.33
C HIS A 112 -3.39 -19.97 -9.52
N ALA A 113 -2.62 -20.26 -8.47
CA ALA A 113 -1.69 -21.38 -8.43
C ALA A 113 -2.09 -22.32 -7.29
N PRO A 114 -2.71 -23.48 -7.58
CA PRO A 114 -2.91 -24.50 -6.57
C PRO A 114 -1.55 -25.13 -6.23
N THR A 115 -1.12 -25.03 -4.97
CA THR A 115 0.13 -25.65 -4.50
C THR A 115 -0.16 -26.43 -3.22
N GLN A 116 0.19 -27.72 -3.21
CA GLN A 116 0.03 -28.60 -2.05
C GLN A 116 -1.39 -28.61 -1.44
N GLY A 117 -2.42 -28.49 -2.28
CA GLY A 117 -3.82 -28.49 -1.84
C GLY A 117 -4.33 -27.16 -1.28
N VAL A 118 -3.50 -26.10 -1.28
CA VAL A 118 -3.87 -24.74 -0.88
C VAL A 118 -3.93 -23.84 -2.12
N MET A 119 -4.96 -23.01 -2.21
CA MET A 119 -5.10 -22.03 -3.29
C MET A 119 -4.27 -20.79 -3.01
N TYR A 120 -3.20 -20.60 -3.77
CA TYR A 120 -2.39 -19.38 -3.74
C TYR A 120 -2.77 -18.46 -4.90
N PHE A 121 -2.63 -17.17 -4.62
CA PHE A 121 -2.74 -16.07 -5.55
C PHE A 121 -1.35 -15.52 -5.78
N GLU A 122 -0.87 -15.67 -7.01
CA GLU A 122 0.47 -15.25 -7.39
C GLU A 122 0.41 -13.96 -8.20
N PHE A 123 1.24 -13.01 -7.81
CA PHE A 123 1.41 -11.73 -8.48
C PHE A 123 2.73 -11.74 -9.25
N PRO A 124 2.73 -12.12 -10.55
CA PRO A 124 3.97 -12.26 -11.32
C PRO A 124 4.75 -10.95 -11.39
N ASP A 125 4.06 -9.82 -11.49
CA ASP A 125 4.66 -8.47 -11.56
C ASP A 125 5.41 -8.07 -10.28
N LEU A 126 5.10 -8.72 -9.15
CA LEU A 126 5.69 -8.43 -7.84
C LEU A 126 6.76 -9.44 -7.43
N ARG A 127 6.98 -10.51 -8.20
CA ARG A 127 8.07 -11.44 -7.94
C ARG A 127 9.40 -10.78 -8.29
N PRO A 128 10.42 -10.85 -7.41
CA PRO A 128 11.75 -10.38 -7.76
C PRO A 128 12.26 -11.19 -8.95
N THR A 129 12.41 -10.56 -10.11
CA THR A 129 13.08 -11.19 -11.25
C THR A 129 14.56 -11.23 -10.95
N ILE A 130 15.07 -12.41 -10.58
CA ILE A 130 16.50 -12.61 -10.43
C ILE A 130 17.07 -12.64 -11.86
N SER A 131 17.81 -11.60 -12.23
CA SER A 131 18.59 -11.63 -13.45
C SER A 131 19.88 -12.39 -13.17
N ILE A 132 20.22 -13.35 -14.00
CA ILE A 132 21.49 -14.09 -13.93
C ILE A 132 22.27 -13.84 -15.20
N ARG A 133 23.58 -13.61 -15.08
CA ARG A 133 24.46 -13.54 -16.24
C ARG A 133 24.81 -14.96 -16.64
N ARG A 134 24.27 -15.42 -17.77
CA ARG A 134 24.56 -16.75 -18.31
C ARG A 134 25.44 -16.61 -19.55
N CYS A 135 26.52 -17.40 -19.62
CA CYS A 135 27.36 -17.43 -20.80
C CYS A 135 26.61 -18.12 -21.95
N SER A 136 26.55 -17.46 -23.11
CA SER A 136 25.88 -18.01 -24.30
C SER A 136 26.61 -19.21 -24.91
N HIS A 137 27.87 -19.46 -24.54
CA HIS A 137 28.66 -20.56 -25.07
C HIS A 137 28.68 -21.80 -24.18
N CYS A 138 29.04 -21.66 -22.90
CA CYS A 138 29.17 -22.81 -21.99
C CYS A 138 28.03 -22.94 -20.99
N GLY A 139 27.09 -21.99 -20.95
CA GLY A 139 26.00 -21.99 -19.97
C GLY A 139 26.41 -21.62 -18.54
N TRP A 140 27.67 -21.27 -18.28
CA TRP A 140 28.14 -20.90 -16.95
C TRP A 140 27.41 -19.66 -16.41
N GLU A 141 26.99 -19.74 -15.15
CA GLU A 141 26.27 -18.68 -14.45
C GLU A 141 27.22 -17.85 -13.59
N SER A 142 27.17 -16.54 -13.78
CA SER A 142 28.00 -15.59 -13.05
C SER A 142 27.13 -14.74 -12.13
N PRO A 143 27.51 -14.57 -10.84
CA PRO A 143 26.79 -13.69 -9.95
C PRO A 143 26.87 -12.24 -10.45
N LEU A 144 25.74 -11.53 -10.37
CA LEU A 144 25.61 -10.10 -10.73
C LEU A 144 26.60 -9.19 -10.00
N SER A 145 27.11 -9.61 -8.83
CA SER A 145 28.10 -8.87 -8.06
C SER A 145 29.47 -8.80 -8.75
N SER A 146 29.77 -9.72 -9.67
CA SER A 146 31.01 -9.69 -10.43
C SER A 146 30.87 -8.72 -11.61
N GLN A 147 31.81 -7.79 -11.74
CA GLN A 147 31.91 -6.89 -12.90
C GLN A 147 32.49 -7.60 -14.14
N ALA A 148 32.55 -8.94 -14.13
CA ALA A 148 33.12 -9.71 -15.22
C ALA A 148 32.21 -9.59 -16.46
N THR A 149 32.79 -9.11 -17.57
CA THR A 149 32.15 -9.07 -18.90
C THR A 149 32.39 -10.36 -19.68
N VAL A 150 33.33 -11.18 -19.22
CA VAL A 150 33.87 -12.36 -19.91
C VAL A 150 33.74 -13.57 -18.99
N CYS A 151 33.35 -14.72 -19.55
CA CYS A 151 33.23 -15.97 -18.79
C CYS A 151 34.60 -16.46 -18.31
N ALA A 152 34.74 -16.75 -17.02
CA ALA A 152 35.98 -17.27 -16.42
C ALA A 152 36.34 -18.69 -16.92
N GLN A 153 35.38 -19.43 -17.46
CA GLN A 153 35.54 -20.83 -17.83
C GLN A 153 35.82 -21.03 -19.33
N CYS A 154 35.21 -20.23 -20.21
CA CYS A 154 35.37 -20.38 -21.67
C CYS A 154 35.85 -19.11 -22.40
N GLY A 155 35.97 -17.97 -21.72
CA GLY A 155 36.33 -16.71 -22.37
C GLY A 155 35.24 -16.08 -23.25
N GLY A 156 34.05 -16.69 -23.34
CA GLY A 156 32.93 -16.19 -24.13
C GLY A 156 32.23 -14.96 -23.49
N PRO A 157 31.50 -14.17 -24.29
CA PRO A 157 30.73 -13.04 -23.78
C PRO A 157 29.60 -13.51 -22.86
N LEU A 158 29.34 -12.73 -21.80
CA LEU A 158 28.22 -12.97 -20.88
C LEU A 158 26.98 -12.23 -21.37
N THR A 159 25.84 -12.93 -21.41
CA THR A 159 24.53 -12.36 -21.73
C THR A 159 23.66 -12.32 -20.48
N LEU A 160 22.86 -11.26 -20.32
CA LEU A 160 21.86 -11.19 -19.26
C LEU A 160 20.68 -12.09 -19.61
N GLY A 161 20.48 -13.15 -18.83
CA GLY A 161 19.27 -13.96 -18.83
C GLY A 161 18.39 -13.59 -17.63
N GLN A 162 17.08 -13.70 -17.80
CA GLN A 162 16.13 -13.62 -16.68
C GLN A 162 15.79 -15.06 -16.29
N THR A 163 15.95 -15.40 -15.01
CA THR A 163 15.42 -16.66 -14.48
C THR A 163 14.29 -16.32 -13.53
N THR A 164 13.15 -16.97 -13.72
CA THR A 164 12.07 -16.97 -12.74
C THR A 164 12.46 -17.95 -11.63
N ASP A 165 12.26 -17.54 -10.37
CA ASP A 165 12.69 -18.26 -9.16
C ASP A 165 12.16 -19.72 -9.07
N ASP A 166 11.16 -20.08 -9.88
CA ASP A 166 10.65 -21.45 -9.97
C ASP A 166 11.66 -22.42 -10.63
N ASP A 167 12.64 -21.93 -11.39
CA ASP A 167 13.72 -22.75 -11.98
C ASP A 167 14.90 -22.97 -11.02
N ALA A 168 15.01 -22.18 -9.94
CA ALA A 168 16.10 -22.26 -8.97
C ALA A 168 15.90 -23.37 -7.92
N ILE A 169 14.70 -23.95 -7.83
CA ILE A 169 14.38 -25.13 -7.00
C ILE A 169 14.23 -26.37 -7.89
N GLY A 170 15.07 -26.48 -8.92
CA GLY A 170 15.45 -27.78 -9.50
C GLY A 170 16.30 -28.56 -8.50
N LEU A 171 15.71 -28.94 -7.35
CA LEU A 171 16.15 -30.11 -6.62
C LEU A 171 15.61 -31.29 -7.43
N ASP A 172 16.43 -31.75 -8.37
CA ASP A 172 16.31 -33.07 -8.95
C ASP A 172 16.25 -34.09 -7.79
N MET A 173 15.04 -34.57 -7.50
CA MET A 173 14.77 -35.81 -6.76
C MET A 173 13.88 -36.70 -7.62
#